data_AF-A0A3M2CL95-F1
#
_entry.id   AF-A0A3M2CL95-F1
#
_cell.length_a   1.000
_cell.length_b   1.000
_cell.length_c   1.000
_cell.angle_alpha   90.00
_cell.angle_beta   90.00
_cell.angle_gamma   90.00
#
_symmetry.space_group_name_H-M   'P 1'
#
loop_
_entity.id
_entity.type
_entity.pdbx_description
1 polymer ?
#
loop_
_entity_poly.entity_id
_entity_poly.type
_entity_poly.pdbx_seq_one_letter_code
_entity_poly.pdbx_strand_id
1 'polypeptide(L)'
;MTIENDAKPTEDEASAATRRVSTIVGDRLCVGCGFNLTGQPIVKEPTYGLLIARCPECGVVAALQEYPLLGKWANRWASLAAALWLLVLLGGAFGFGMMVFGLSMATVEVGSDHFADAIVLASPVSASSGASNAGGGFGGNINRWNSIIELSWWRAQNPWAILEQAGGFRRRVASDVVGFWMGLFIAGSVAGVAGSVALLHARRRRAVVLALLPVAIAATVQTVVQSSLASEVAHSMTASASTLARVTLGPALFALADAAAYLGLAAGVVAGRSIVRGLARALLPPRMRSSLAFLWLADDKPPPTP
;
A
#
# COMPACT_ATOMS: atom_id res chain seq x y z
N MET A 1 43.14 70.05 4.86
CA MET A 1 43.12 68.57 4.87
C MET A 1 42.82 68.16 6.30
N THR A 2 41.56 68.25 6.67
CA THR A 2 41.08 68.11 8.05
C THR A 2 40.62 66.68 8.21
N ILE A 3 41.33 65.93 9.05
CA ILE A 3 41.01 64.56 9.43
C ILE A 3 39.80 64.67 10.36
N GLU A 4 38.65 64.22 9.88
CA GLU A 4 37.40 64.13 10.62
C GLU A 4 37.56 63.03 11.67
N ASN A 5 37.28 63.37 12.93
CA ASN A 5 37.42 62.48 14.07
C ASN A 5 36.38 61.34 13.97
N ASP A 6 36.87 60.12 13.73
CA ASP A 6 36.13 58.89 14.01
C ASP A 6 35.86 58.82 15.52
N ALA A 7 34.65 59.21 15.91
CA ALA A 7 34.15 58.98 17.25
C ALA A 7 34.09 57.47 17.49
N LYS A 8 34.96 56.97 18.36
CA LYS A 8 35.00 55.57 18.78
C LYS A 8 33.66 55.22 19.44
N PRO A 9 32.88 54.24 18.92
CA PRO A 9 31.62 53.86 19.53
C PRO A 9 31.84 53.40 20.96
N THR A 10 30.99 53.89 21.87
CA THR A 10 31.06 53.57 23.30
C THR A 10 30.66 52.10 23.53
N GLU A 11 31.32 51.41 24.47
CA GLU A 11 31.12 49.97 24.74
C GLU A 11 29.69 49.62 25.17
N ASP A 12 28.93 50.59 25.68
CA ASP A 12 27.51 50.44 26.02
C ASP A 12 26.59 50.36 24.78
N GLU A 13 26.95 50.98 23.65
CA GLU A 13 26.23 50.82 22.38
C GLU A 13 26.52 49.46 21.72
N ALA A 14 27.73 48.91 21.92
CA ALA A 14 28.09 47.58 21.43
C ALA A 14 27.31 46.46 22.14
N SER A 15 26.93 46.65 23.42
CA SER A 15 26.12 45.71 24.20
C SER A 15 24.61 45.79 23.86
N ALA A 16 24.13 46.95 23.40
CA ALA A 16 22.75 47.13 22.93
C ALA A 16 22.43 46.40 21.60
N ALA A 17 23.44 45.87 20.90
CA ALA A 17 23.37 45.56 19.47
C ALA A 17 22.93 44.12 19.08
N THR A 18 22.42 43.31 20.02
CA THR A 18 21.94 41.94 19.70
C THR A 18 20.44 41.83 19.98
N ARG A 19 19.64 42.73 19.41
CA ARG A 19 18.18 42.73 19.60
C ARG A 19 17.59 41.44 19.02
N ARG A 20 17.10 40.55 19.89
CA ARG A 20 16.30 39.40 19.49
C ARG A 20 15.02 39.90 18.84
N VAL A 21 14.81 39.53 17.57
CA VAL A 21 13.65 39.95 16.78
C VAL A 21 12.53 38.93 16.90
N SER A 22 12.87 37.65 16.79
CA SER A 22 11.92 36.53 16.84
C SER A 22 12.67 35.22 17.11
N THR A 23 11.97 34.08 17.06
CA THR A 23 12.56 32.74 17.12
C THR A 23 12.20 31.98 15.85
N ILE A 24 13.06 31.08 15.39
CA ILE A 24 12.76 30.24 14.22
C ILE A 24 11.58 29.32 14.55
N VAL A 25 10.50 29.43 13.78
CA VAL A 25 9.33 28.55 13.82
C VAL A 25 9.37 27.65 12.59
N GLY A 26 9.57 26.35 12.78
CA GLY A 26 9.64 25.35 11.71
C GLY A 26 11.04 24.77 11.48
N ASP A 27 11.09 23.66 10.74
CA ASP A 27 12.33 22.90 10.50
C ASP A 27 13.28 23.67 9.58
N ARG A 28 14.37 24.18 10.16
CA ARG A 28 15.47 24.81 9.41
C ARG A 28 16.79 24.16 9.79
N LEU A 29 17.36 23.38 8.89
CA LEU A 29 18.64 22.70 9.15
C LEU A 29 19.80 23.67 8.94
N CYS A 30 20.79 23.61 9.83
CA CYS A 30 22.05 24.33 9.66
C CYS A 30 22.78 23.81 8.41
N VAL A 31 23.22 24.72 7.55
CA VAL A 31 23.98 24.38 6.33
C VAL A 31 25.35 23.75 6.61
N GLY A 32 25.91 23.97 7.80
CA GLY A 32 27.20 23.41 8.20
C GLY A 32 27.08 21.98 8.75
N CYS A 33 26.30 21.81 9.82
CA CYS A 33 26.26 20.55 10.58
C CYS A 33 24.93 19.78 10.47
N GLY A 34 23.91 20.34 9.82
CA GLY A 34 22.58 19.73 9.72
C GLY A 34 21.73 19.81 10.99
N PHE A 35 22.16 20.52 12.04
CA PHE A 35 21.38 20.71 13.27
C PHE A 35 20.08 21.50 13.00
N ASN A 36 18.96 21.07 13.57
CA ASN A 36 17.68 21.77 13.42
C ASN A 36 17.64 23.03 14.29
N LEU A 37 17.53 24.20 13.64
CA LEU A 37 17.54 25.52 14.26
C LEU A 37 16.16 25.93 14.80
N THR A 38 15.17 25.04 14.85
CA THR A 38 13.85 25.33 15.45
C THR A 38 14.02 25.86 16.88
N GLY A 39 13.38 26.98 17.18
CA GLY A 39 13.45 27.64 18.49
C GLY A 39 14.68 28.52 18.72
N GLN A 40 15.66 28.53 17.80
CA GLN A 40 16.83 29.40 17.93
C GLN A 40 16.43 30.88 17.77
N PRO A 41 17.04 31.79 18.56
CA PRO A 41 16.73 33.21 18.48
C PRO A 41 17.26 33.79 17.17
N ILE A 42 16.40 34.58 16.53
CA ILE A 42 16.71 35.40 15.37
C ILE A 42 17.19 36.75 15.87
N VAL A 43 18.39 37.11 15.46
CA VAL A 43 19.03 38.37 15.82
C VAL A 43 19.22 39.21 14.56
N LYS A 44 18.99 40.51 14.67
CA LYS A 44 19.38 41.45 13.61
C LYS A 44 20.85 41.83 13.78
N GLU A 45 21.67 41.48 12.79
CA GLU A 45 23.08 41.85 12.72
C GLU A 45 23.20 43.36 12.43
N PRO A 46 23.99 44.13 13.20
CA PRO A 46 23.94 45.58 13.18
C PRO A 46 24.55 46.22 11.94
N THR A 47 25.57 45.59 11.34
CA THR A 47 26.34 46.17 10.23
C THR A 47 25.55 46.16 8.92
N TYR A 48 24.92 45.02 8.60
CA TYR A 48 24.20 44.79 7.35
C TYR A 48 22.68 44.77 7.53
N GLY A 49 22.19 44.83 8.78
CA GLY A 49 20.77 44.76 9.09
C GLY A 49 20.15 43.40 8.78
N LEU A 50 20.96 42.34 8.64
CA LEU A 50 20.52 41.00 8.27
C LEU A 50 19.96 40.24 9.47
N LEU A 51 18.85 39.53 9.26
CA LEU A 51 18.39 38.56 10.25
C LEU A 51 19.28 37.33 10.17
N ILE A 52 19.86 36.93 11.30
CA ILE A 52 20.73 35.77 11.42
C ILE A 52 20.30 34.89 12.59
N ALA A 53 20.54 33.59 12.46
CA ALA A 53 20.51 32.64 13.58
C ALA A 53 21.84 31.89 13.62
N ARG A 54 22.42 31.74 14.81
CA ARG A 54 23.65 30.96 15.00
C ARG A 54 23.29 29.53 15.37
N CYS A 55 23.96 28.57 14.74
CA CYS A 55 23.82 27.19 15.14
C CYS A 55 24.45 26.98 16.53
N PRO A 56 23.73 26.40 17.51
CA PRO A 56 24.31 26.14 18.83
C PRO A 56 25.39 25.05 18.80
N GLU A 57 25.39 24.18 17.79
CA GLU A 57 26.35 23.09 17.65
C GLU A 57 27.66 23.55 17.01
N CYS A 58 27.61 24.10 15.78
CA CYS A 58 28.81 24.43 15.02
C CYS A 58 29.12 25.93 14.93
N GLY A 59 28.28 26.79 15.51
CA GLY A 59 28.45 28.24 15.47
C GLY A 59 28.24 28.90 14.09
N VAL A 60 28.02 28.10 13.03
CA VAL A 60 27.78 28.61 11.67
C VAL A 60 26.57 29.53 11.67
N VAL A 61 26.76 30.70 11.07
CA VAL A 61 25.72 31.73 10.92
C VAL A 61 24.81 31.34 9.76
N ALA A 62 23.53 31.12 10.05
CA ALA A 62 22.50 30.91 9.05
C ALA A 62 21.79 32.25 8.79
N ALA A 63 21.99 32.83 7.61
CA ALA A 63 21.27 34.03 7.19
C ALA A 63 19.78 33.67 6.96
N LEU A 64 18.87 34.46 7.55
CA LEU A 64 17.42 34.28 7.47
C LEU A 64 16.78 35.04 6.31
N GLN A 65 17.57 35.68 5.45
CA GLN A 65 17.05 36.18 4.19
C GLN A 65 16.52 34.99 3.37
N GLU A 66 15.22 34.79 3.45
CA GLU A 66 14.45 34.11 2.42
C GLU A 66 14.58 34.96 1.16
N TYR A 67 15.70 34.85 0.46
CA TYR A 67 15.59 34.98 -0.97
C TYR A 67 14.54 33.94 -1.37
N PRO A 68 13.54 34.27 -2.19
CA PRO A 68 12.77 33.26 -2.90
C PRO A 68 13.74 32.59 -3.90
N LEU A 69 14.71 31.82 -3.39
CA LEU A 69 15.77 31.15 -4.17
C LEU A 69 15.18 30.13 -5.15
N LEU A 70 13.89 29.90 -5.02
CA LEU A 70 13.08 28.93 -5.71
C LEU A 70 11.76 29.64 -5.98
N GLY A 71 11.76 30.60 -6.91
CA GLY A 71 10.61 31.44 -7.26
C GLY A 71 9.42 30.67 -7.86
N LYS A 72 8.67 31.28 -8.79
CA LYS A 72 7.52 30.64 -9.49
C LYS A 72 7.86 29.25 -10.07
N TRP A 73 9.12 29.00 -10.41
CA TRP A 73 9.62 27.72 -10.90
C TRP A 73 9.62 26.60 -9.86
N ALA A 74 9.89 26.89 -8.58
CA ALA A 74 9.87 25.85 -7.55
C ALA A 74 8.45 25.37 -7.26
N ASN A 75 7.48 26.29 -7.23
CA ASN A 75 6.07 25.92 -7.13
C ASN A 75 5.63 25.05 -8.33
N ARG A 76 6.12 25.35 -9.55
CA ARG A 76 5.87 24.50 -10.72
C ARG A 76 6.48 23.11 -10.53
N TRP A 77 7.74 23.01 -10.16
CA TRP A 77 8.40 21.71 -9.90
C TRP A 77 7.76 20.94 -8.75
N ALA A 78 7.38 21.61 -7.67
CA ALA A 78 6.66 20.99 -6.55
C ALA A 78 5.29 20.45 -7.00
N SER A 79 4.54 21.20 -7.81
CA SER A 79 3.27 20.73 -8.36
C SER A 79 3.45 19.54 -9.32
N LEU A 80 4.49 19.56 -10.16
CA LEU A 80 4.84 18.44 -11.03
C LEU A 80 5.25 17.20 -10.23
N ALA A 81 6.07 17.37 -9.19
CA ALA A 81 6.47 16.29 -8.29
C ALA A 81 5.25 15.72 -7.53
N ALA A 82 4.33 16.57 -7.07
CA ALA A 82 3.10 16.14 -6.43
C ALA A 82 2.17 15.38 -7.39
N ALA A 83 2.03 15.84 -8.63
CA ALA A 83 1.24 15.15 -9.66
C ALA A 83 1.86 13.80 -10.05
N LEU A 84 3.19 13.75 -10.25
CA LEU A 84 3.91 12.52 -10.51
C LEU A 84 3.78 11.54 -9.34
N TRP A 85 3.90 12.04 -8.11
CA TRP A 85 3.70 11.24 -6.91
C TRP A 85 2.29 10.67 -6.84
N LEU A 86 1.26 11.48 -7.12
CA LEU A 86 -0.11 11.01 -7.19
C LEU A 86 -0.29 9.91 -8.25
N LEU A 87 0.33 10.04 -9.42
CA LEU A 87 0.32 8.99 -10.45
C LEU A 87 0.98 7.70 -9.95
N VAL A 88 2.10 7.79 -9.23
CA VAL A 88 2.74 6.62 -8.60
C VAL A 88 1.81 5.97 -7.58
N LEU A 89 1.10 6.75 -6.76
CA LEU A 89 0.13 6.21 -5.81
C LEU A 89 -1.04 5.51 -6.50
N LEU A 90 -1.62 6.13 -7.52
CA LEU A 90 -2.73 5.55 -8.29
C LEU A 90 -2.29 4.31 -9.05
N GLY A 91 -1.14 4.36 -9.71
CA GLY A 91 -0.55 3.22 -10.41
C GLY A 91 -0.20 2.07 -9.47
N GLY A 92 0.34 2.36 -8.29
CA GLY A 92 0.61 1.38 -7.25
C GLY A 92 -0.66 0.74 -6.69
N ALA A 93 -1.71 1.54 -6.43
CA ALA A 93 -3.00 1.05 -5.98
C ALA A 93 -3.67 0.16 -7.05
N PHE A 94 -3.68 0.61 -8.30
CA PHE A 94 -4.20 -0.17 -9.42
C PHE A 94 -3.41 -1.47 -9.63
N GLY A 95 -2.09 -1.39 -9.65
CA GLY A 95 -1.21 -2.55 -9.81
C GLY A 95 -1.39 -3.58 -8.68
N PHE A 96 -1.51 -3.12 -7.43
CA PHE A 96 -1.83 -4.01 -6.30
C PHE A 96 -3.22 -4.62 -6.45
N GLY A 97 -4.23 -3.84 -6.85
CA GLY A 97 -5.59 -4.36 -7.13
C GLY A 97 -5.59 -5.45 -8.21
N MET A 98 -4.85 -5.26 -9.30
CA MET A 98 -4.70 -6.27 -10.36
C MET A 98 -3.96 -7.53 -9.88
N MET A 99 -2.96 -7.37 -9.01
CA MET A 99 -2.28 -8.50 -8.37
C MET A 99 -3.24 -9.30 -7.46
N VAL A 100 -4.04 -8.61 -6.64
CA VAL A 100 -5.08 -9.24 -5.80
C VAL A 100 -6.10 -9.97 -6.67
N PHE A 101 -6.57 -9.36 -7.75
CA PHE A 101 -7.46 -9.99 -8.73
C PHE A 101 -6.85 -11.29 -9.29
N GLY A 102 -5.61 -11.24 -9.78
CA GLY A 102 -4.95 -12.41 -10.38
C GLY A 102 -4.75 -13.56 -9.40
N LEU A 103 -4.29 -13.28 -8.18
CA LEU A 103 -4.11 -14.29 -7.15
C LEU A 103 -5.45 -14.84 -6.62
N SER A 104 -6.49 -14.02 -6.59
CA SER A 104 -7.82 -14.49 -6.19
C SER A 104 -8.45 -15.37 -7.28
N MET A 105 -8.22 -15.08 -8.56
CA MET A 105 -8.59 -15.98 -9.66
C MET A 105 -7.89 -17.34 -9.54
N ALA A 106 -6.59 -17.34 -9.24
CA ALA A 106 -5.84 -18.59 -8.99
C ALA A 106 -6.38 -19.36 -7.78
N THR A 107 -6.78 -18.65 -6.73
CA THR A 107 -7.44 -19.25 -5.55
C THR A 107 -8.75 -19.92 -5.92
N VAL A 108 -9.57 -19.26 -6.75
CA VAL A 108 -10.85 -19.80 -7.22
C VAL A 108 -10.64 -21.00 -8.12
N GLU A 109 -9.66 -20.95 -9.03
CA GLU A 109 -9.29 -22.07 -9.88
C GLU A 109 -8.94 -23.27 -9.00
N VAL A 110 -7.82 -23.24 -8.29
CA VAL A 110 -7.32 -24.34 -7.45
C VAL A 110 -8.35 -24.81 -6.41
N GLY A 111 -9.09 -23.89 -5.79
CA GLY A 111 -10.13 -24.22 -4.81
C GLY A 111 -11.37 -24.89 -5.41
N SER A 112 -11.65 -24.65 -6.70
CA SER A 112 -12.81 -25.20 -7.40
C SER A 112 -12.56 -26.58 -7.99
N ASP A 113 -11.32 -26.95 -8.31
CA ASP A 113 -10.94 -28.20 -9.00
C ASP A 113 -11.51 -29.43 -8.33
N HIS A 114 -11.29 -29.44 -7.03
CA HIS A 114 -11.72 -30.46 -6.13
C HIS A 114 -13.26 -30.59 -6.10
N PHE A 115 -13.96 -29.46 -6.07
CA PHE A 115 -15.42 -29.49 -6.14
C PHE A 115 -15.92 -29.92 -7.52
N ALA A 116 -15.25 -29.51 -8.60
CA ALA A 116 -15.56 -29.97 -9.94
C ALA A 116 -15.48 -31.50 -10.05
N ASP A 117 -14.44 -32.14 -9.48
CA ASP A 117 -14.34 -33.60 -9.41
C ASP A 117 -15.53 -34.25 -8.71
N ALA A 118 -16.03 -33.63 -7.62
CA ALA A 118 -17.21 -34.14 -6.91
C ALA A 118 -18.48 -34.03 -7.76
N ILE A 119 -18.64 -32.93 -8.51
CA ILE A 119 -19.75 -32.74 -9.44
C ILE A 119 -19.72 -33.83 -10.50
N VAL A 120 -18.56 -34.13 -11.09
CA VAL A 120 -18.42 -35.20 -12.10
C VAL A 120 -18.84 -36.54 -11.52
N LEU A 121 -18.30 -36.93 -10.36
CA LEU A 121 -18.59 -38.20 -9.71
C LEU A 121 -20.06 -38.35 -9.30
N ALA A 122 -20.73 -37.26 -8.93
CA ALA A 122 -22.16 -37.26 -8.61
C ALA A 122 -23.06 -37.26 -9.85
N SER A 123 -22.56 -36.78 -10.99
CA SER A 123 -23.34 -36.64 -12.22
C SER A 123 -23.56 -37.98 -12.93
N PRO A 124 -24.75 -38.20 -13.52
CA PRO A 124 -25.04 -39.40 -14.30
C PRO A 124 -24.22 -39.47 -15.60
N VAL A 125 -23.61 -38.34 -16.02
CA VAL A 125 -22.71 -38.25 -17.20
C VAL A 125 -21.51 -39.19 -17.06
N SER A 126 -21.05 -39.47 -15.83
CA SER A 126 -20.02 -40.47 -15.56
C SER A 126 -20.34 -41.85 -16.13
N ALA A 127 -21.63 -42.16 -16.35
CA ALA A 127 -22.07 -43.43 -16.92
C ALA A 127 -22.19 -43.42 -18.46
N SER A 128 -22.29 -42.25 -19.11
CA SER A 128 -22.53 -42.13 -20.56
C SER A 128 -21.30 -41.66 -21.36
N SER A 129 -20.32 -41.00 -20.75
CA SER A 129 -19.11 -40.51 -21.44
C SER A 129 -18.01 -41.58 -21.67
N GLY A 130 -18.30 -42.85 -21.43
CA GLY A 130 -17.39 -43.98 -21.71
C GLY A 130 -17.07 -44.21 -23.20
N ALA A 131 -17.57 -43.37 -24.13
CA ALA A 131 -17.51 -43.64 -25.56
C ALA A 131 -16.85 -42.55 -26.45
N SER A 132 -16.45 -41.38 -25.95
CA SER A 132 -15.89 -40.33 -26.82
C SER A 132 -14.41 -40.04 -26.52
N ASN A 133 -13.55 -40.61 -27.36
CA ASN A 133 -12.12 -40.31 -27.60
C ASN A 133 -11.06 -40.97 -26.69
N ALA A 134 -11.10 -42.30 -26.59
CA ALA A 134 -9.93 -43.13 -26.25
C ALA A 134 -8.93 -43.30 -27.42
N GLY A 135 -8.78 -42.27 -28.27
CA GLY A 135 -8.03 -42.33 -29.53
C GLY A 135 -6.74 -41.52 -29.50
N GLY A 136 -5.72 -42.04 -28.79
CA GLY A 136 -4.32 -41.83 -29.16
C GLY A 136 -3.53 -40.73 -28.43
N GLY A 137 -2.58 -41.15 -27.59
CA GLY A 137 -1.34 -40.40 -27.31
C GLY A 137 -1.08 -40.05 -25.85
N PHE A 138 -0.38 -40.94 -25.15
CA PHE A 138 0.38 -40.74 -23.90
C PHE A 138 -0.05 -39.61 -22.94
N GLY A 139 -0.84 -40.01 -21.93
CA GLY A 139 -1.18 -39.20 -20.77
C GLY A 139 -2.68 -39.01 -20.60
N GLY A 140 -3.41 -40.12 -20.40
CA GLY A 140 -4.86 -40.14 -20.20
C GLY A 140 -5.32 -39.51 -18.89
N ASN A 141 -5.00 -38.24 -18.66
CA ASN A 141 -5.81 -37.39 -17.82
C ASN A 141 -7.12 -37.20 -18.59
N ILE A 142 -8.13 -38.02 -18.27
CA ILE A 142 -9.51 -37.71 -18.61
C ILE A 142 -9.69 -36.26 -18.21
N ASN A 143 -9.96 -35.39 -19.19
CA ASN A 143 -10.02 -33.95 -18.98
C ASN A 143 -11.33 -33.63 -18.22
N ARG A 144 -11.43 -34.10 -16.96
CA ARG A 144 -12.60 -34.01 -16.07
C ARG A 144 -13.09 -32.58 -15.95
N TRP A 145 -12.16 -31.64 -16.05
CA TRP A 145 -12.32 -30.20 -16.19
C TRP A 145 -13.36 -29.76 -17.22
N ASN A 146 -13.47 -30.49 -18.33
CA ASN A 146 -14.34 -30.19 -19.46
C ASN A 146 -15.50 -31.19 -19.58
N SER A 147 -15.78 -31.98 -18.54
CA SER A 147 -16.99 -32.80 -18.50
C SER A 147 -18.22 -31.90 -18.59
N ILE A 148 -19.04 -32.16 -19.61
CA ILE A 148 -20.23 -31.38 -19.91
C ILE A 148 -21.37 -31.92 -19.04
N ILE A 149 -21.90 -31.06 -18.18
CA ILE A 149 -22.99 -31.37 -17.25
C ILE A 149 -24.28 -30.74 -17.77
N GLU A 150 -25.36 -31.53 -17.83
CA GLU A 150 -26.69 -31.01 -18.13
C GLU A 150 -27.18 -30.08 -17.00
N LEU A 151 -27.58 -28.87 -17.37
CA LEU A 151 -27.97 -27.87 -16.39
C LEU A 151 -29.30 -28.18 -15.69
N SER A 152 -30.19 -28.91 -16.35
CA SER A 152 -31.44 -29.40 -15.77
C SER A 152 -31.18 -30.30 -14.55
N TRP A 153 -30.23 -31.24 -14.68
CA TRP A 153 -29.78 -32.08 -13.57
C TRP A 153 -29.14 -31.24 -12.46
N TRP A 154 -28.20 -30.35 -12.81
CA TRP A 154 -27.50 -29.51 -11.83
C TRP A 154 -28.45 -28.64 -11.00
N ARG A 155 -29.44 -28.01 -11.65
CA ARG A 155 -30.45 -27.16 -10.98
C ARG A 155 -31.37 -27.96 -10.04
N ALA A 156 -31.50 -29.27 -10.25
CA ALA A 156 -32.26 -30.14 -9.35
C ALA A 156 -31.42 -30.61 -8.14
N GLN A 157 -30.10 -30.44 -8.16
CA GLN A 157 -29.23 -30.78 -7.04
C GLN A 157 -29.13 -29.65 -6.04
N ASN A 158 -28.79 -30.00 -4.79
CA ASN A 158 -28.31 -29.04 -3.80
C ASN A 158 -26.77 -28.99 -3.84
N PRO A 159 -26.15 -27.91 -4.36
CA PRO A 159 -24.70 -27.84 -4.50
C PRO A 159 -23.95 -28.01 -3.17
N TRP A 160 -24.55 -27.53 -2.06
CA TRP A 160 -23.96 -27.62 -0.73
C TRP A 160 -23.97 -29.05 -0.19
N ALA A 161 -24.98 -29.84 -0.51
CA ALA A 161 -25.01 -31.26 -0.13
C ALA A 161 -23.93 -32.06 -0.88
N ILE A 162 -23.71 -31.77 -2.16
CA ILE A 162 -22.60 -32.36 -2.94
C ILE A 162 -21.25 -31.94 -2.33
N LEU A 163 -21.11 -30.67 -1.94
CA LEU A 163 -19.90 -30.17 -1.28
C LEU A 163 -19.66 -30.87 0.07
N GLU A 164 -20.70 -31.08 0.87
CA GLU A 164 -20.62 -31.77 2.15
C GLU A 164 -20.22 -33.24 1.99
N GLN A 165 -20.86 -33.95 1.05
CA GLN A 165 -20.48 -35.32 0.68
C GLN A 165 -19.03 -35.42 0.17
N ALA A 166 -18.56 -34.36 -0.49
CA ALA A 166 -17.18 -34.22 -0.95
C ALA A 166 -16.17 -33.89 0.16
N GLY A 167 -16.57 -33.93 1.44
CA GLY A 167 -15.73 -33.66 2.61
C GLY A 167 -15.85 -32.24 3.17
N GLY A 168 -16.78 -31.44 2.65
CA GLY A 168 -17.05 -30.07 3.10
C GLY A 168 -15.95 -29.07 2.76
N PHE A 169 -16.18 -27.81 3.15
CA PHE A 169 -15.25 -26.71 2.86
C PHE A 169 -13.87 -26.93 3.47
N ARG A 170 -13.79 -27.45 4.70
CA ARG A 170 -12.53 -27.60 5.45
C ARG A 170 -11.55 -28.61 4.84
N ARG A 171 -12.05 -29.72 4.28
CA ARG A 171 -11.18 -30.74 3.67
C ARG A 171 -10.74 -30.36 2.25
N ARG A 172 -11.47 -29.41 1.64
CA ARG A 172 -11.33 -29.01 0.24
C ARG A 172 -10.58 -27.70 0.04
N VAL A 173 -10.47 -26.86 1.08
CA VAL A 173 -9.42 -25.83 1.14
C VAL A 173 -8.09 -26.57 1.25
N ALA A 174 -7.52 -26.90 0.09
CA ALA A 174 -6.22 -27.52 -0.01
C ALA A 174 -5.18 -26.62 0.69
N SER A 175 -4.10 -27.23 1.18
CA SER A 175 -2.92 -26.49 1.65
C SER A 175 -2.49 -25.39 0.67
N ASP A 176 -2.75 -25.61 -0.61
CA ASP A 176 -2.39 -24.71 -1.72
C ASP A 176 -3.21 -23.42 -1.68
N VAL A 177 -4.52 -23.51 -1.42
CA VAL A 177 -5.42 -22.35 -1.26
C VAL A 177 -4.98 -21.50 -0.06
N VAL A 178 -4.63 -22.14 1.05
CA VAL A 178 -4.07 -21.44 2.23
C VAL A 178 -2.75 -20.76 1.88
N GLY A 179 -1.92 -21.42 1.07
CA GLY A 179 -0.67 -20.86 0.54
C GLY A 179 -0.91 -19.56 -0.24
N PHE A 180 -1.92 -19.51 -1.12
CA PHE A 180 -2.29 -18.29 -1.84
C PHE A 180 -2.77 -17.18 -0.89
N TRP A 181 -3.61 -17.51 0.11
CA TRP A 181 -4.07 -16.53 1.09
C TRP A 181 -2.94 -15.97 1.95
N MET A 182 -1.99 -16.83 2.37
CA MET A 182 -0.78 -16.38 3.06
C MET A 182 0.07 -15.47 2.16
N GLY A 183 0.25 -15.84 0.89
CA GLY A 183 0.94 -15.01 -0.08
C GLY A 183 0.30 -13.63 -0.23
N LEU A 184 -1.03 -13.58 -0.36
CA LEU A 184 -1.82 -12.34 -0.40
C LEU A 184 -1.68 -11.52 0.87
N PHE A 185 -1.73 -12.15 2.04
CA PHE A 185 -1.57 -11.48 3.33
C PHE A 185 -0.16 -10.87 3.46
N ILE A 186 0.89 -11.59 3.08
CA ILE A 186 2.28 -11.10 3.12
C ILE A 186 2.47 -9.97 2.12
N ALA A 187 2.05 -10.15 0.86
CA ALA A 187 2.15 -9.13 -0.17
C ALA A 187 1.37 -7.87 0.21
N GLY A 188 0.16 -8.05 0.75
CA GLY A 188 -0.64 -6.97 1.33
C GLY A 188 0.08 -6.27 2.46
N SER A 189 0.69 -7.00 3.39
CA SER A 189 1.46 -6.42 4.50
C SER A 189 2.62 -5.56 4.01
N VAL A 190 3.40 -6.04 3.05
CA VAL A 190 4.51 -5.27 2.46
C VAL A 190 3.99 -4.01 1.75
N ALA A 191 2.94 -4.14 0.94
CA ALA A 191 2.31 -3.00 0.28
C ALA A 191 1.73 -2.00 1.30
N GLY A 192 1.17 -2.48 2.40
CA GLY A 192 0.66 -1.66 3.50
C GLY A 192 1.74 -0.88 4.22
N VAL A 193 2.92 -1.49 4.43
CA VAL A 193 4.09 -0.78 4.99
C VAL A 193 4.49 0.37 4.07
N ALA A 194 4.61 0.14 2.77
CA ALA A 194 4.90 1.18 1.78
C ALA A 194 3.81 2.27 1.78
N GLY A 195 2.53 1.87 1.77
CA GLY A 195 1.37 2.77 1.83
C GLY A 195 1.33 3.61 3.10
N SER A 196 1.83 3.11 4.23
CA SER A 196 1.88 3.86 5.50
C SER A 196 2.81 5.07 5.45
N VAL A 197 3.89 4.97 4.67
CA VAL A 197 4.83 6.07 4.37
C VAL A 197 4.26 6.95 3.26
N ALA A 198 3.63 6.34 2.27
CA ALA A 198 3.08 7.08 1.15
C ALA A 198 1.94 8.02 1.59
N LEU A 199 1.18 7.62 2.61
CA LEU A 199 0.06 8.34 3.22
C LEU A 199 0.42 8.94 4.59
N LEU A 200 1.60 9.57 4.71
CA LEU A 200 2.09 10.15 5.96
C LEU A 200 1.12 11.13 6.63
N HIS A 201 0.44 11.96 5.85
CA HIS A 201 -0.49 12.96 6.37
C HIS A 201 -1.87 12.38 6.76
N ALA A 202 -2.18 11.15 6.34
CA ALA A 202 -3.44 10.52 6.73
C ALA A 202 -3.33 10.01 8.18
N ARG A 203 -4.31 10.35 9.03
CA ARG A 203 -4.45 9.70 10.34
C ARG A 203 -4.58 8.20 10.15
N ARG A 204 -4.02 7.39 11.05
CA ARG A 204 -3.96 5.92 10.94
C ARG A 204 -5.29 5.27 10.55
N ARG A 205 -6.41 5.73 11.15
CA ARG A 205 -7.76 5.24 10.82
C ARG A 205 -8.16 5.52 9.36
N ARG A 206 -7.87 6.73 8.85
CA ARG A 206 -8.15 7.10 7.46
C ARG A 206 -7.24 6.33 6.49
N ALA A 207 -5.98 6.13 6.85
CA ALA A 207 -5.05 5.35 6.03
C ALA A 207 -5.53 3.88 5.85
N VAL A 208 -6.04 3.25 6.91
CA VAL A 208 -6.63 1.89 6.85
C VAL A 208 -7.91 1.82 6.02
N VAL A 209 -8.70 2.90 5.98
CA VAL A 209 -9.87 2.99 5.10
C VAL A 209 -9.45 3.22 3.65
N LEU A 210 -8.49 4.10 3.38
CA LEU A 210 -7.95 4.32 2.03
C LEU A 210 -7.30 3.05 1.45
N ALA A 211 -6.73 2.23 2.33
CA ALA A 211 -6.22 0.90 2.04
C ALA A 211 -7.27 -0.08 1.49
N LEU A 212 -8.58 0.16 1.68
CA LEU A 212 -9.65 -0.63 1.06
C LEU A 212 -9.74 -0.39 -0.45
N LEU A 213 -9.31 0.77 -0.95
CA LEU A 213 -9.53 1.17 -2.34
C LEU A 213 -8.99 0.16 -3.38
N PRO A 214 -7.74 -0.33 -3.31
CA PRO A 214 -7.24 -1.30 -4.29
C PRO A 214 -7.94 -2.66 -4.18
N VAL A 215 -8.33 -3.08 -2.98
CA VAL A 215 -9.08 -4.34 -2.77
C VAL A 215 -10.51 -4.19 -3.31
N ALA A 216 -11.15 -3.03 -3.11
CA ALA A 216 -12.46 -2.73 -3.66
C ALA A 216 -12.43 -2.73 -5.20
N ILE A 217 -11.40 -2.17 -5.83
CA ILE A 217 -11.20 -2.27 -7.28
C ILE A 217 -11.14 -3.74 -7.72
N ALA A 218 -10.33 -4.57 -7.05
CA ALA A 218 -10.24 -6.00 -7.36
C ALA A 218 -11.62 -6.68 -7.23
N ALA A 219 -12.31 -6.49 -6.11
CA ALA A 219 -13.63 -7.05 -5.83
C ALA A 219 -14.68 -6.64 -6.89
N THR A 220 -14.66 -5.39 -7.37
CA THR A 220 -15.57 -4.94 -8.43
C THR A 220 -15.32 -5.68 -9.74
N VAL A 221 -14.05 -5.83 -10.16
CA VAL A 221 -13.70 -6.57 -11.38
C VAL A 221 -14.07 -8.06 -11.24
N GLN A 222 -13.79 -8.67 -10.10
CA GLN A 222 -14.17 -10.06 -9.81
C GLN A 222 -15.70 -10.25 -9.90
N THR A 223 -16.47 -9.32 -9.35
CA THR A 223 -17.94 -9.36 -9.40
C THR A 223 -18.46 -9.27 -10.83
N VAL A 224 -17.88 -8.40 -11.66
CA VAL A 224 -18.22 -8.31 -13.09
C VAL A 224 -17.93 -9.63 -13.80
N VAL A 225 -16.74 -10.20 -13.61
CA VAL A 225 -16.36 -11.50 -14.20
C VAL A 225 -17.29 -12.62 -13.76
N GLN A 226 -17.60 -12.71 -12.46
CA GLN A 226 -18.50 -13.72 -11.91
C GLN A 226 -19.94 -13.55 -12.39
N SER A 227 -20.44 -12.32 -12.47
CA SER A 227 -21.79 -12.06 -13.01
C SER A 227 -21.90 -12.45 -14.48
N SER A 228 -20.83 -12.25 -15.27
CA SER A 228 -20.76 -12.67 -16.67
C SER A 228 -20.81 -14.20 -16.78
N LEU A 229 -20.00 -14.90 -15.97
CA LEU A 229 -19.99 -16.37 -15.93
C LEU A 229 -21.34 -16.95 -15.48
N ALA A 230 -21.94 -16.37 -14.44
CA ALA A 230 -23.25 -16.79 -13.94
C ALA A 230 -24.35 -16.57 -14.99
N SER A 231 -24.29 -15.46 -15.74
CA SER A 231 -25.22 -15.18 -16.84
C SER A 231 -25.08 -16.22 -17.96
N GLU A 232 -23.86 -16.57 -18.34
CA GLU A 232 -23.61 -17.61 -19.36
C GLU A 232 -24.22 -18.96 -18.94
N VAL A 233 -23.99 -19.37 -17.70
CA VAL A 233 -24.59 -20.58 -17.12
C VAL A 233 -26.11 -20.47 -17.06
N ALA A 234 -26.69 -19.30 -16.75
CA ALA A 234 -28.15 -19.18 -16.68
C ALA A 234 -28.84 -19.46 -18.03
N HIS A 235 -28.19 -19.15 -19.15
CA HIS A 235 -28.75 -19.28 -20.50
C HIS A 235 -28.30 -20.53 -21.27
N SER A 236 -27.34 -21.30 -20.74
CA SER A 236 -26.86 -22.51 -21.40
C SER A 236 -27.72 -23.74 -21.06
N MET A 237 -27.76 -24.71 -21.97
CA MET A 237 -28.36 -26.04 -21.70
C MET A 237 -27.39 -26.96 -20.95
N THR A 238 -26.10 -26.71 -21.13
CA THR A 238 -25.01 -27.49 -20.54
C THR A 238 -23.89 -26.55 -20.09
N ALA A 239 -23.13 -26.93 -19.06
CA ALA A 239 -21.93 -26.22 -18.64
C ALA A 239 -20.86 -27.22 -18.21
N SER A 240 -19.59 -26.81 -18.25
CA SER A 240 -18.52 -27.63 -17.69
C SER A 240 -18.63 -27.72 -16.16
N ALA A 241 -18.23 -28.85 -15.59
CA ALA A 241 -18.18 -29.02 -14.13
C ALA A 241 -17.31 -27.95 -13.45
N SER A 242 -16.21 -27.54 -14.10
CA SER A 242 -15.34 -26.45 -13.62
C SER A 242 -16.06 -25.11 -13.56
N THR A 243 -16.83 -24.73 -14.59
CA THR A 243 -17.60 -23.49 -14.58
C THR A 243 -18.68 -23.52 -13.50
N LEU A 244 -19.38 -24.65 -13.33
CA LEU A 244 -20.38 -24.80 -12.26
C LEU A 244 -19.75 -24.67 -10.87
N ALA A 245 -18.58 -25.28 -10.66
CA ALA A 245 -17.84 -25.17 -9.41
C ALA A 245 -17.41 -23.71 -9.14
N ARG A 246 -16.89 -23.02 -10.15
CA ARG A 246 -16.47 -21.60 -10.06
C ARG A 246 -17.63 -20.66 -9.79
N VAL A 247 -18.79 -20.84 -10.41
CA VAL A 247 -19.97 -19.99 -10.15
C VAL A 247 -20.50 -20.22 -8.73
N THR A 248 -20.41 -21.46 -8.22
CA THR A 248 -20.94 -21.81 -6.90
C THR A 248 -20.02 -21.38 -5.76
N LEU A 249 -18.73 -21.72 -5.84
CA LEU A 249 -17.75 -21.45 -4.78
C LEU A 249 -16.98 -20.15 -4.96
N GLY A 250 -16.93 -19.63 -6.20
CA GLY A 250 -16.14 -18.44 -6.56
C GLY A 250 -16.39 -17.25 -5.64
N PRO A 251 -17.64 -16.82 -5.40
CA PRO A 251 -17.92 -15.66 -4.54
C PRO A 251 -17.34 -15.79 -3.13
N ALA A 252 -17.43 -16.98 -2.52
CA ALA A 252 -16.89 -17.21 -1.18
C ALA A 252 -15.36 -17.22 -1.17
N LEU A 253 -14.74 -17.88 -2.16
CA LEU A 253 -13.28 -17.94 -2.29
C LEU A 253 -12.67 -16.57 -2.60
N PHE A 254 -13.32 -15.77 -3.46
CA PHE A 254 -12.95 -14.37 -3.71
C PHE A 254 -13.04 -13.53 -2.45
N ALA A 255 -14.16 -13.59 -1.73
CA ALA A 255 -14.33 -12.82 -0.49
C ALA A 255 -13.26 -13.15 0.56
N LEU A 256 -12.88 -14.42 0.68
CA LEU A 256 -11.80 -14.85 1.59
C LEU A 256 -10.42 -14.38 1.13
N ALA A 257 -10.13 -14.45 -0.18
CA ALA A 257 -8.87 -13.96 -0.74
C ALA A 257 -8.73 -12.43 -0.58
N ASP A 258 -9.78 -11.68 -0.89
CA ASP A 258 -9.85 -10.23 -0.71
C ASP A 258 -9.74 -9.86 0.78
N ALA A 259 -10.38 -10.61 1.68
CA ALA A 259 -10.25 -10.42 3.11
C ALA A 259 -8.81 -10.66 3.59
N ALA A 260 -8.14 -11.71 3.11
CA ALA A 260 -6.74 -11.97 3.44
C ALA A 260 -5.82 -10.83 2.95
N ALA A 261 -6.03 -10.37 1.72
CA ALA A 261 -5.28 -9.23 1.15
C ALA A 261 -5.51 -7.95 1.96
N TYR A 262 -6.78 -7.64 2.30
CA TYR A 262 -7.13 -6.47 3.08
C TYR A 262 -6.56 -6.52 4.50
N LEU A 263 -6.67 -7.66 5.18
CA LEU A 263 -6.13 -7.84 6.53
C LEU A 263 -4.61 -7.68 6.54
N GLY A 264 -3.92 -8.24 5.55
CA GLY A 264 -2.49 -8.03 5.35
C GLY A 264 -2.16 -6.55 5.16
N LEU A 265 -2.85 -5.88 4.24
CA LEU A 265 -2.62 -4.47 3.95
C LEU A 265 -2.92 -3.56 5.13
N ALA A 266 -4.01 -3.81 5.87
CA ALA A 266 -4.34 -3.11 7.11
C ALA A 266 -3.27 -3.33 8.19
N ALA A 267 -2.81 -4.57 8.38
CA ALA A 267 -1.72 -4.88 9.31
C ALA A 267 -0.43 -4.15 8.94
N GLY A 268 -0.08 -4.14 7.65
CA GLY A 268 1.04 -3.39 7.09
C GLY A 268 0.94 -1.89 7.32
N VAL A 269 -0.23 -1.29 7.07
CA VAL A 269 -0.46 0.15 7.30
C VAL A 269 -0.32 0.51 8.78
N VAL A 270 -0.85 -0.33 9.67
CA VAL A 270 -0.75 -0.14 11.11
C VAL A 270 0.70 -0.27 11.55
N ALA A 271 1.39 -1.37 11.24
CA ALA A 271 2.75 -1.61 11.70
C ALA A 271 3.81 -0.75 10.99
N GLY A 272 3.55 -0.33 9.76
CA GLY A 272 4.52 0.23 8.82
C GLY A 272 5.29 1.43 9.35
N ARG A 273 4.61 2.43 9.91
CA ARG A 273 5.30 3.61 10.49
C ARG A 273 6.28 3.23 11.59
N SER A 274 5.93 2.26 12.43
CA SER A 274 6.83 1.80 13.50
C SER A 274 8.01 1.00 12.93
N ILE A 275 7.78 0.16 11.92
CA ILE A 275 8.83 -0.59 11.21
C ILE A 275 9.82 0.38 10.55
N VAL A 276 9.32 1.38 9.80
CA VAL A 276 10.17 2.35 9.10
C VAL A 276 10.94 3.23 10.08
N ARG A 277 10.33 3.65 11.20
CA ARG A 277 11.08 4.34 12.29
C ARG A 277 12.16 3.45 12.89
N GLY A 278 11.90 2.16 13.06
CA GLY A 278 12.91 1.17 13.50
C GLY A 278 14.06 1.02 12.52
N LEU A 279 13.76 0.87 11.23
CA LEU A 279 14.75 0.80 10.16
C LEU A 279 15.57 2.09 10.05
N ALA A 280 14.94 3.26 10.14
CA ALA A 280 15.66 4.54 10.14
C ALA A 280 16.63 4.65 11.34
N ARG A 281 16.27 4.11 12.51
CA ARG A 281 17.19 4.06 13.67
C ARG A 281 18.33 3.07 13.46
N ALA A 282 18.05 1.91 12.86
CA ALA A 282 19.05 0.86 12.64
C ALA A 282 20.06 1.21 11.55
N LEU A 283 19.60 1.84 10.46
CA LEU A 283 20.40 2.07 9.25
C LEU A 283 21.05 3.45 9.19
N LEU A 284 20.47 4.47 9.83
CA LEU A 284 20.98 5.84 9.75
C LEU A 284 21.68 6.29 11.03
N PRO A 285 22.83 6.98 10.92
CA PRO A 285 23.49 7.59 12.06
C PRO A 285 22.57 8.66 12.68
N PRO A 286 22.66 8.92 13.99
CA PRO A 286 21.73 9.80 14.69
C PRO A 286 21.56 11.19 14.05
N ARG A 287 22.65 11.75 13.53
CA ARG A 287 22.67 13.07 12.86
C ARG A 287 21.81 13.15 11.58
N MET A 288 21.64 12.03 10.87
CA MET A 288 20.84 11.98 9.64
C MET A 288 19.35 11.71 9.91
N ARG A 289 18.97 11.36 11.15
CA ARG A 289 17.57 11.05 11.48
C ARG A 289 16.69 12.30 11.52
N SER A 290 17.29 13.48 11.69
CA SER A 290 16.58 14.77 11.71
C SER A 290 15.89 15.07 10.38
N SER A 291 16.45 14.66 9.24
CA SER A 291 15.81 14.84 7.92
C SER A 291 14.55 13.98 7.74
N LEU A 292 14.41 12.93 8.55
CA LEU A 292 13.23 12.05 8.58
C LEU A 292 12.31 12.34 9.77
N ALA A 293 12.46 13.49 10.44
CA ALA A 293 11.66 13.87 11.61
C ALA A 293 10.14 13.84 11.33
N PHE A 294 9.73 14.08 10.09
CA PHE A 294 8.33 14.00 9.66
C PHE A 294 7.69 12.63 9.94
N LEU A 295 8.45 11.53 9.99
CA LEU A 295 7.94 10.20 10.36
C LEU A 295 7.49 10.10 11.83
N TRP A 296 8.05 10.94 12.70
CA TRP A 296 7.66 11.04 14.10
C TRP A 296 6.52 12.06 14.27
N LEU A 297 6.66 13.22 13.63
CA LEU A 297 5.67 14.29 13.71
C LEU A 297 4.31 13.87 13.14
N ALA A 298 4.28 13.02 12.11
CA ALA A 298 3.03 12.46 11.55
C ALA A 298 2.22 11.60 12.54
N ASP A 299 2.84 11.15 13.65
CA ASP A 299 2.22 10.39 14.73
C ASP A 299 2.15 11.21 16.04
N ASP A 300 2.31 12.55 15.99
CA ASP A 300 2.40 13.45 17.16
C ASP A 300 3.51 13.04 18.16
N LYS A 301 4.59 12.43 17.67
CA LYS A 301 5.74 12.01 18.49
C LYS A 301 6.85 13.05 18.44
N PRO A 302 7.64 13.19 19.53
CA PRO A 302 8.80 14.06 19.50
C PRO A 302 9.79 13.60 18.42
N PRO A 303 10.49 14.54 17.76
CA PRO A 303 11.49 14.22 16.76
C PRO A 303 12.60 13.34 17.35
N PRO A 304 13.30 12.55 16.53
CA PRO A 304 14.40 11.72 17.01
C PRO A 304 15.52 12.58 17.58
N THR A 305 15.96 12.29 18.80
CA THR A 305 17.14 12.92 19.38
C THR A 305 18.41 12.40 18.69
N PRO A 306 19.42 13.27 18.47
CA PRO A 306 20.73 12.85 18.01
C PRO A 306 21.46 11.96 19.03
#